data_AF-A0A1Q9R8V8-F1
#
_entry.id   AF-A0A1Q9R8V8-F1
#
_cell.length_a   1.000
_cell.length_b   1.000
_cell.length_c   1.000
_cell.angle_alpha   90.00
_cell.angle_beta   90.00
_cell.angle_gamma   90.00
#
_symmetry.space_group_name_H-M   'P 1'
#
loop_
_entity.id
_entity.type
_entity.pdbx_description
1 polymer ?
#
loop_
_entity_poly.entity_id
_entity_poly.type
_entity_poly.pdbx_seq_one_letter_code
_entity_poly.pdbx_strand_id
1 'polypeptide(L)'
;MTSINPTNSARRLRLVPSTAIEPALPACNTLTPELAEKLAAVNSVSRGLRTAGVRIEATVVLDLTIFIKAESADSLAAAFRQQWQGVCWRTVGKQTRNTVTIHGVRVVWFTPVKEQDQ
;
A
#
# COMPACT_ATOMS: atom_id res chain seq x y z
N MET A 1 -10.69 17.52 -87.95
CA MET A 1 -11.28 16.41 -87.17
C MET A 1 -10.51 16.28 -85.87
N THR A 2 -11.21 16.63 -84.80
CA THR A 2 -11.13 16.19 -83.39
C THR A 2 -9.93 15.35 -82.94
N SER A 3 -9.24 15.77 -81.86
CA SER A 3 -9.29 15.06 -80.56
C SER A 3 -8.25 15.62 -79.57
N ILE A 4 -8.67 16.46 -78.62
CA ILE A 4 -8.76 16.17 -77.16
C ILE A 4 -7.39 16.07 -76.47
N ASN A 5 -7.03 17.15 -75.80
CA ASN A 5 -6.11 17.16 -74.66
C ASN A 5 -6.88 16.68 -73.42
N PRO A 6 -6.25 15.94 -72.49
CA PRO A 6 -6.37 16.42 -71.12
C PRO A 6 -5.09 16.25 -70.30
N THR A 7 -4.56 17.40 -69.88
CA THR A 7 -4.18 17.74 -68.51
C THR A 7 -4.42 16.61 -67.50
N ASN A 8 -3.34 15.92 -67.08
CA ASN A 8 -3.37 15.13 -65.85
C ASN A 8 -2.49 15.81 -64.80
N SER A 9 -3.14 16.66 -64.00
CA SER A 9 -2.57 17.33 -62.84
C SER A 9 -2.00 16.32 -61.86
N ALA A 10 -0.68 16.34 -61.68
CA ALA A 10 -0.02 15.63 -60.60
C ALA A 10 -0.63 16.06 -59.25
N ARG A 11 -1.40 15.15 -58.62
CA ARG A 11 -1.91 15.33 -57.25
C ARG A 11 -0.73 15.35 -56.28
N ARG A 12 -0.29 16.56 -55.93
CA ARG A 12 0.66 16.78 -54.83
C ARG A 12 -0.04 16.41 -53.52
N LEU A 13 0.27 15.23 -53.00
CA LEU A 13 -0.14 14.82 -51.66
C LEU A 13 0.48 15.80 -50.66
N ARG A 14 -0.34 16.64 -50.04
CA ARG A 14 0.09 17.44 -48.89
C ARG A 14 0.02 16.52 -47.67
N LEU A 15 1.17 16.23 -47.07
CA LEU A 15 1.24 15.73 -45.70
C LEU A 15 0.64 16.81 -44.80
N VAL A 16 -0.53 16.53 -44.25
CA VAL A 16 -1.11 17.32 -43.16
C VAL A 16 -0.34 16.90 -41.91
N PRO A 17 0.30 17.82 -41.17
CA PRO A 17 0.86 17.46 -39.87
C PRO A 17 -0.33 17.06 -38.99
N SER A 18 -0.42 15.78 -38.67
CA SER A 18 -1.35 15.30 -37.66
C SER A 18 -0.85 15.81 -36.32
N THR A 19 -1.30 17.00 -35.92
CA THR A 19 -1.33 17.40 -34.51
C THR A 19 -2.39 16.57 -33.82
N ALA A 20 -2.19 15.25 -33.75
CA ALA A 20 -2.89 14.41 -32.82
C ALA A 20 -2.36 14.80 -31.44
N ILE A 21 -3.09 15.66 -30.74
CA ILE A 21 -2.98 15.73 -29.29
C ILE A 21 -3.57 14.40 -28.83
N GLU A 22 -2.74 13.36 -28.72
CA GLU A 22 -3.15 12.16 -28.01
C GLU A 22 -3.47 12.60 -26.58
N PRO A 23 -4.72 12.42 -26.09
CA PRO A 23 -4.97 12.59 -24.69
C PRO A 23 -4.13 11.52 -23.97
N ALA A 24 -3.05 11.95 -23.32
CA ALA A 24 -2.19 11.07 -22.54
C ALA A 24 -3.06 10.44 -21.44
N LEU A 25 -3.48 9.20 -21.67
CA LEU A 25 -4.12 8.40 -20.63
C LEU A 25 -3.13 8.33 -19.47
N PRO A 26 -3.57 8.57 -18.21
CA PRO A 26 -2.67 8.45 -17.08
C PRO A 26 -2.09 7.03 -17.08
N ALA A 27 -0.76 6.95 -17.10
CA ALA A 27 -0.06 5.67 -17.05
C ALA A 27 -0.53 4.91 -15.81
N CYS A 28 -1.18 3.76 -16.02
CA CYS A 28 -1.65 2.91 -14.93
C CYS A 28 -0.45 2.19 -14.32
N ASN A 29 0.29 2.90 -13.47
CA ASN A 29 1.43 2.35 -12.76
C ASN A 29 0.91 1.56 -11.56
N THR A 30 1.13 0.25 -11.56
CA THR A 30 0.75 -0.65 -10.45
C THR A 30 1.49 -0.34 -9.16
N LEU A 31 2.67 0.30 -9.24
CA LEU A 31 3.45 0.77 -8.11
C LEU A 31 3.54 2.30 -8.15
N THR A 32 2.60 2.96 -7.50
CA THR A 32 2.67 4.40 -7.28
C THR A 32 3.78 4.73 -6.26
N PRO A 33 4.39 5.92 -6.30
CA PRO A 33 5.36 6.34 -5.30
C PRO A 33 4.82 6.24 -3.86
N GLU A 34 3.56 6.63 -3.66
CA GLU A 34 2.87 6.51 -2.37
C GLU A 34 2.80 5.06 -1.88
N LEU A 35 2.45 4.11 -2.77
CA LEU A 35 2.43 2.69 -2.42
C LEU A 35 3.84 2.17 -2.08
N ALA A 36 4.85 2.62 -2.82
CA ALA A 36 6.24 2.25 -2.56
C ALA A 36 6.71 2.74 -1.18
N GLU A 37 6.34 3.95 -0.78
CA GLU A 37 6.62 4.49 0.55
C GLU A 37 5.93 3.68 1.65
N LYS A 38 4.63 3.37 1.47
CA LYS A 38 3.87 2.53 2.41
C LYS A 38 4.49 1.14 2.55
N LEU A 39 4.87 0.52 1.43
CA LEU A 39 5.57 -0.76 1.41
C LEU A 39 6.91 -0.70 2.15
N ALA A 40 7.69 0.36 1.94
CA ALA A 40 8.99 0.53 2.60
C ALA A 40 8.84 0.62 4.12
N ALA A 41 7.89 1.44 4.60
CA ALA A 41 7.60 1.57 6.03
C ALA A 41 7.16 0.23 6.65
N VAL A 42 6.17 -0.42 6.04
CA VAL A 42 5.64 -1.71 6.51
C VAL A 42 6.71 -2.80 6.50
N ASN A 43 7.54 -2.86 5.46
CA ASN A 43 8.62 -3.85 5.36
C ASN A 43 9.69 -3.62 6.42
N SER A 44 10.06 -2.37 6.69
CA SER A 44 11.02 -2.02 7.74
C SER A 44 10.56 -2.55 9.10
N VAL A 45 9.32 -2.20 9.50
CA VAL A 45 8.74 -2.65 10.78
C VAL A 45 8.57 -4.16 10.79
N SER A 46 8.05 -4.77 9.71
CA SER A 46 7.86 -6.21 9.63
C SER A 46 9.17 -6.99 9.77
N ARG A 47 10.28 -6.48 9.24
CA ARG A 47 11.61 -7.10 9.41
C ARG A 47 12.06 -7.00 10.86
N GLY A 48 11.95 -5.81 11.47
CA GLY A 48 12.27 -5.63 12.89
C GLY A 48 11.48 -6.57 13.80
N LEU A 49 10.18 -6.69 13.57
CA LEU A 49 9.30 -7.61 14.29
C LEU A 49 9.78 -9.07 14.17
N ARG A 50 10.08 -9.53 12.95
CA ARG A 50 10.57 -10.90 12.74
C ARG A 50 11.92 -11.15 13.42
N THR A 51 12.85 -10.19 13.38
CA THR A 51 14.13 -10.28 14.08
C THR A 51 13.95 -10.39 15.61
N ALA A 52 12.94 -9.73 16.16
CA ALA A 52 12.58 -9.82 17.58
C ALA A 52 11.77 -11.09 17.94
N GLY A 53 11.56 -12.02 16.99
CA GLY A 53 10.78 -13.23 17.22
C GLY A 53 9.27 -13.03 17.23
N VAL A 54 8.77 -11.86 16.81
CA VAL A 54 7.34 -11.58 16.76
C VAL A 54 6.70 -12.25 15.56
N ARG A 55 5.65 -13.06 15.79
CA ARG A 55 4.91 -13.75 14.74
C ARG A 55 3.85 -12.83 14.12
N ILE A 56 4.06 -12.46 12.86
CA ILE A 56 3.11 -11.69 12.05
C ILE A 56 2.07 -12.63 11.44
N GLU A 57 0.79 -12.31 11.59
CA GLU A 57 -0.33 -13.07 11.00
C GLU A 57 -0.79 -12.46 9.67
N ALA A 58 -0.91 -11.13 9.62
CA ALA A 58 -1.38 -10.43 8.44
C ALA A 58 -0.76 -9.03 8.33
N THR A 59 -0.80 -8.48 7.13
CA THR A 59 -0.28 -7.15 6.83
C THR A 59 -1.18 -6.46 5.82
N VAL A 60 -1.62 -5.26 6.15
CA VAL A 60 -2.46 -4.40 5.32
C VAL A 60 -1.66 -3.15 5.01
N VAL A 61 -1.01 -3.16 3.84
CA VAL A 61 -0.05 -2.12 3.43
C VAL A 61 -0.71 -0.76 3.27
N LEU A 62 -1.90 -0.73 2.67
CA LEU A 62 -2.62 0.52 2.39
C LEU A 62 -2.97 1.29 3.67
N ASP A 63 -3.27 0.55 4.75
CA ASP A 63 -3.62 1.08 6.07
C ASP A 63 -2.41 1.14 7.03
N LEU A 64 -1.21 0.83 6.54
CA LEU A 64 0.02 0.74 7.35
C LEU A 64 -0.19 -0.10 8.62
N THR A 65 -0.89 -1.23 8.51
CA THR A 65 -1.28 -2.05 9.66
C THR A 65 -0.70 -3.45 9.58
N ILE A 66 -0.09 -3.91 10.66
CA ILE A 66 0.45 -5.26 10.84
C ILE A 66 -0.31 -5.93 11.99
N PHE A 67 -0.81 -7.13 11.74
CA PHE A 67 -1.43 -7.98 12.76
C PHE A 67 -0.43 -9.02 13.23
N ILE A 68 -0.30 -9.16 14.55
CA ILE A 68 0.59 -10.14 15.17
C ILE A 68 -0.19 -11.09 16.06
N LYS A 69 0.40 -12.25 16.30
CA LYS A 69 -0.07 -13.21 17.29
C LYS A 69 0.01 -12.66 18.70
N ALA A 70 -1.04 -12.90 19.48
CA ALA A 70 -1.12 -12.46 20.87
C ALA A 70 0.01 -13.04 21.73
N GLU A 71 0.44 -14.27 21.44
CA GLU A 71 1.52 -14.94 22.16
C GLU A 71 2.89 -14.27 21.94
N SER A 72 3.00 -13.41 20.91
CA SER A 72 4.22 -12.64 20.63
C SER A 72 4.18 -11.22 21.21
N ALA A 73 3.12 -10.85 21.96
CA ALA A 73 2.99 -9.52 22.54
C ALA A 73 4.11 -9.21 23.55
N ASP A 74 4.58 -10.19 24.30
CA ASP A 74 5.70 -10.02 25.24
C ASP A 74 7.01 -9.75 24.50
N SER A 75 7.29 -10.48 23.42
CA SER A 75 8.45 -10.22 22.55
C SER A 75 8.38 -8.84 21.89
N LEU A 76 7.18 -8.42 21.47
CA LEU A 76 6.95 -7.07 20.96
C LEU A 76 7.29 -6.01 22.01
N ALA A 77 6.79 -6.17 23.24
CA ALA A 77 7.04 -5.23 24.32
C ALA A 77 8.53 -5.20 24.71
N ALA A 78 9.19 -6.36 24.81
CA ALA A 78 10.61 -6.43 25.15
C ALA A 78 11.49 -5.67 24.15
N ALA A 79 11.21 -5.79 22.84
CA ALA A 79 12.03 -5.20 21.80
C ALA A 79 11.65 -3.75 21.44
N PHE A 80 10.37 -3.39 21.51
CA PHE A 80 9.87 -2.14 20.90
C PHE A 80 9.18 -1.18 21.87
N ARG A 81 9.05 -1.49 23.17
CA ARG A 81 8.27 -0.66 24.10
C ARG A 81 8.69 0.82 24.16
N GLN A 82 9.98 1.12 24.00
CA GLN A 82 10.48 2.50 23.97
C GLN A 82 10.06 3.28 22.71
N GLN A 83 9.62 2.58 21.67
CA GLN A 83 9.23 3.15 20.38
C GLN A 83 7.71 3.24 20.22
N TRP A 84 6.93 2.74 21.20
CA TRP A 84 5.48 2.72 21.11
C TRP A 84 4.90 4.13 21.16
N GLN A 85 4.01 4.40 20.20
CA GLN A 85 3.25 5.63 20.11
C GLN A 85 1.76 5.30 19.97
N GLY A 86 0.88 6.18 20.46
CA GLY A 86 -0.57 6.04 20.25
C GLY A 86 -1.14 4.71 20.76
N VAL A 87 -0.69 4.26 21.92
CA VAL A 87 -1.13 3.00 22.52
C VAL A 87 -2.63 3.07 22.83
N CYS A 88 -3.39 2.08 22.38
CA CYS A 88 -4.85 2.02 22.56
C CYS A 88 -5.31 0.58 22.79
N TRP A 89 -6.21 0.42 23.76
CA TRP A 89 -6.88 -0.84 24.07
C TRP A 89 -8.37 -0.64 23.96
N ARG A 90 -9.02 -1.47 23.14
CA ARG A 90 -10.48 -1.44 23.00
C ARG A 90 -11.03 -2.85 23.07
N THR A 91 -11.87 -3.09 24.06
CA THR A 91 -12.61 -4.34 24.20
C THR A 91 -13.85 -4.30 23.34
N VAL A 92 -14.04 -5.32 22.50
CA VAL A 92 -15.24 -5.53 21.69
C VAL A 92 -15.68 -6.97 21.88
N GLY A 93 -16.79 -7.16 22.61
CA GLY A 93 -17.27 -8.48 22.99
C GLY A 93 -16.25 -9.23 23.85
N LYS A 94 -15.84 -10.42 23.40
CA LYS A 94 -14.94 -11.32 24.13
C LYS A 94 -13.45 -11.10 23.85
N GLN A 95 -13.10 -10.09 23.07
CA GLN A 95 -11.72 -9.80 22.68
C GLN A 95 -11.34 -8.35 22.95
N THR A 96 -10.12 -8.15 23.40
CA THR A 96 -9.47 -6.84 23.49
C THR A 96 -8.57 -6.66 22.28
N ARG A 97 -8.85 -5.63 21.48
CA ARG A 97 -7.96 -5.15 20.43
C ARG A 97 -6.92 -4.25 21.06
N ASN A 98 -5.68 -4.69 21.04
CA ASN A 98 -4.51 -3.94 21.45
C ASN A 98 -3.90 -3.30 20.20
N THR A 99 -3.56 -2.02 20.27
CA THR A 99 -2.99 -1.27 19.14
C THR A 99 -1.86 -0.40 19.63
N VAL A 100 -0.72 -0.45 18.93
CA VAL A 100 0.41 0.47 19.11
C VAL A 100 0.88 0.96 17.75
N THR A 101 1.57 2.09 17.70
CA THR A 101 2.23 2.59 16.49
C THR A 101 3.74 2.51 16.69
N ILE A 102 4.45 1.93 15.72
CA ILE A 102 5.90 1.83 15.68
C ILE A 102 6.35 2.39 14.33
N HIS A 103 7.16 3.46 14.36
CA HIS A 103 7.66 4.13 13.14
C HIS A 103 6.56 4.45 12.11
N GLY A 104 5.40 4.93 12.56
CA GLY A 104 4.25 5.26 11.71
C GLY A 104 3.42 4.06 11.23
N VAL A 105 3.80 2.83 11.56
CA VAL A 105 3.05 1.61 11.24
C VAL A 105 2.31 1.11 12.46
N ARG A 106 1.03 0.81 12.30
CA ARG A 106 0.17 0.29 13.36
C ARG A 106 0.40 -1.20 13.55
N VAL A 107 0.68 -1.62 14.77
CA VAL A 107 0.79 -3.03 15.15
C VAL A 107 -0.39 -3.38 16.06
N VAL A 108 -1.12 -4.42 15.68
CA VAL A 108 -2.38 -4.82 16.30
C VAL A 108 -2.33 -6.28 16.72
N TRP A 109 -2.85 -6.59 17.90
CA TRP A 109 -3.08 -7.96 18.34
C TRP A 109 -4.34 -8.06 19.19
N PHE A 110 -4.94 -9.25 19.19
CA PHE A 110 -6.19 -9.51 19.92
C PHE A 110 -5.91 -10.44 21.09
N THR A 111 -6.25 -10.00 22.29
CA THR A 111 -6.20 -10.85 23.47
C THR A 111 -7.63 -11.22 23.87
N PRO A 112 -7.91 -12.46 24.33
CA PRO A 112 -9.19 -12.74 24.93
C PRO A 112 -9.40 -11.84 26.15
N VAL A 113 -10.62 -11.35 26.34
CA VAL A 113 -11.02 -10.79 27.63
C VAL A 113 -10.97 -11.95 28.60
N LYS A 114 -10.05 -11.92 29.56
CA LYS A 114 -10.17 -12.82 30.71
C LYS A 114 -11.47 -12.41 31.40
N GLU A 115 -12.51 -13.23 31.28
CA GLU A 115 -13.49 -13.33 32.34
C GLU A 115 -12.64 -13.66 33.57
N GLN A 116 -12.39 -12.66 34.42
CA GLN A 116 -11.84 -12.91 35.73
C GLN A 116 -12.89 -13.78 36.41
N ASP A 117 -12.63 -15.10 36.43
CA ASP A 117 -13.35 -16.02 37.29
C ASP A 117 -13.39 -15.40 38.69
N GLN A 118 -14.62 -15.31 39.17
CA GLN A 118 -15.04 -14.71 40.42
C GLN A 118 -14.52 -15.49 41.63
#